data_AF-A0AAW5ECP9-F1
#
_entry.id   AF-A0AAW5ECP9-F1
#
_cell.length_a   1.000
_cell.length_b   1.000
_cell.length_c   1.000
_cell.angle_alpha   90.00
_cell.angle_beta   90.00
_cell.angle_gamma   90.00
#
_symmetry.space_group_name_H-M   'P 1'
#
loop_
_entity.id
_entity.type
_entity.pdbx_description
1 polymer ?
#
loop_
_entity_poly.entity_id
_entity_poly.type
_entity_poly.pdbx_seq_one_letter_code
_entity_poly.pdbx_strand_id
1 'polypeptide(L)'
;SARIRNKKVHLIDKANVLASSILWRDVVDQIAKEYEDIKLEYMYVDNAAMQIIKNPSTFDVMLCSNLFGDILSDELAAISGSLGLLCSASLNDKGFGLYEPAGGSAPDIAHLNI
;
A
#
# COMPACT_ATOMS: atom_id res chain seq x y z
N SER A 1 -6.34 1.73 9.03
CA SER A 1 -5.60 2.74 9.83
C SER A 1 -4.40 2.09 10.50
N ALA A 2 -3.25 2.76 10.59
CA ALA A 2 -2.05 2.21 11.25
C ALA A 2 -2.17 2.15 12.79
N ARG A 3 -2.96 3.03 13.43
CA ARG A 3 -3.17 3.03 14.90
C ARG A 3 -3.83 1.74 15.42
N ILE A 4 -4.65 1.09 14.60
CA ILE A 4 -5.33 -0.18 14.93
C ILE A 4 -4.52 -1.41 14.48
N ARG A 5 -3.30 -1.20 13.96
CA ARG A 5 -2.36 -2.25 13.50
C ARG A 5 -1.06 -2.14 14.31
N ASN A 6 0.10 -2.23 13.67
CA ASN A 6 1.41 -2.23 14.34
C ASN A 6 2.03 -0.83 14.46
N LYS A 7 1.23 0.24 14.27
CA LYS A 7 1.65 1.65 14.40
C LYS A 7 2.89 2.01 13.57
N LYS A 8 3.04 1.43 12.38
CA LYS A 8 4.15 1.74 11.47
C LYS A 8 3.64 2.08 10.07
N VAL A 9 4.16 3.16 9.49
CA VAL A 9 3.87 3.59 8.10
C VAL A 9 5.19 3.73 7.35
N HIS A 10 5.28 3.12 6.17
CA HIS A 10 6.32 3.46 5.19
C HIS A 10 5.71 4.34 4.11
N LEU A 11 6.26 5.53 3.93
CA LEU A 11 5.99 6.34 2.76
C LEU A 11 6.84 5.83 1.59
N ILE A 12 6.17 5.47 0.50
CA ILE A 12 6.83 5.00 -0.72
C ILE A 12 6.85 6.09 -1.78
N ASP A 13 8.05 6.50 -2.21
CA ASP A 13 8.23 7.64 -3.11
C ASP A 13 9.44 7.49 -4.05
N LYS A 14 9.74 8.56 -4.80
CA LYS A 14 10.99 8.73 -5.55
C LYS A 14 11.55 10.14 -5.40
N ALA A 15 11.63 10.62 -4.16
CA ALA A 15 12.00 12.01 -3.83
C ALA A 15 13.43 12.41 -4.26
N ASN A 16 14.29 11.44 -4.61
CA ASN A 16 15.61 11.73 -5.18
C ASN A 16 15.55 12.24 -6.64
N VAL A 17 14.40 12.15 -7.30
CA VAL A 17 14.24 12.58 -8.70
C VAL A 17 12.95 13.39 -8.91
N LEU A 18 11.84 13.01 -8.27
CA LEU A 18 10.52 13.57 -8.55
C LEU A 18 10.16 14.70 -7.60
N ALA A 19 9.90 15.89 -8.13
CA ALA A 19 9.38 17.03 -7.36
C ALA A 19 8.04 16.71 -6.67
N SER A 20 7.17 15.93 -7.31
CA SER A 20 5.93 15.45 -6.70
C SER A 20 6.17 14.57 -5.48
N SER A 21 7.23 13.76 -5.48
CA SER A 21 7.61 12.94 -4.33
C SER A 21 8.23 13.76 -3.20
N ILE A 22 8.93 14.86 -3.51
CA ILE A 22 9.41 15.81 -2.50
C ILE A 22 8.21 16.43 -1.77
N LEU A 23 7.24 16.97 -2.54
CA LEU A 23 6.00 17.51 -1.97
C LEU A 23 5.25 16.45 -1.15
N TRP A 24 5.22 15.20 -1.62
CA TRP A 24 4.60 14.08 -0.92
C TRP A 24 5.22 13.87 0.46
N ARG A 25 6.56 13.91 0.58
CA ARG A 25 7.26 13.86 1.87
C ARG A 25 6.90 15.04 2.76
N ASP A 26 6.98 16.26 2.22
CA ASP A 26 6.74 17.48 3.00
C ASP A 26 5.35 17.50 3.63
N VAL A 27 4.32 17.07 2.88
CA VAL A 27 2.95 16.99 3.39
C VAL A 27 2.80 15.87 4.41
N VAL A 28 3.39 14.69 4.17
CA VAL A 28 3.30 13.57 5.12
C VAL A 28 4.04 13.88 6.42
N ASP A 29 5.19 14.57 6.37
CA ASP A 29 5.90 15.06 7.56
C ASP A 29 5.06 16.03 8.39
N GLN A 30 4.26 16.89 7.75
CA GLN A 30 3.35 17.79 8.45
C GLN A 30 2.25 17.01 9.16
N ILE A 31 1.63 16.05 8.48
CA ILE A 31 0.57 15.20 9.04
C ILE A 31 1.11 14.32 10.16
N ALA A 32 2.34 13.78 10.04
CA ALA A 32 2.94 12.89 11.02
C ALA A 32 3.03 13.51 12.42
N LYS A 33 3.11 14.83 12.53
CA LYS A 33 3.09 15.58 13.81
C LYS A 33 1.79 15.38 14.58
N GLU A 34 0.68 15.08 13.90
CA GLU A 34 -0.61 14.78 14.53
C GLU A 34 -0.72 13.31 14.98
N TYR A 35 0.29 12.49 14.66
CA TYR A 35 0.33 11.05 14.88
C TYR A 35 1.66 10.61 15.50
N GLU A 36 2.11 11.28 16.57
CA GLU A 36 3.37 10.99 17.26
C GLU A 36 3.50 9.54 17.75
N ASP A 37 2.38 8.82 17.90
CA ASP A 37 2.35 7.41 18.30
C ASP A 37 2.66 6.42 17.15
N ILE A 38 2.81 6.92 15.91
CA ILE A 38 3.10 6.12 14.72
C ILE A 38 4.56 6.32 14.29
N LYS A 39 5.26 5.21 14.06
CA LYS A 39 6.59 5.24 13.43
C LYS A 39 6.46 5.48 11.92
N LEU A 40 6.95 6.63 11.45
CA LEU A 40 7.07 6.95 10.03
C LEU A 40 8.47 6.63 9.51
N GLU A 41 8.55 5.87 8.41
CA GLU A 41 9.77 5.58 7.67
C GLU A 41 9.60 5.94 6.18
N TYR A 42 10.70 6.25 5.51
CA TYR A 42 10.73 6.59 4.09
C TYR A 42 11.44 5.51 3.29
N MET A 43 10.90 5.13 2.15
CA MET A 43 11.52 4.14 1.26
C MET A 43 11.28 4.51 -0.20
N TYR A 44 12.33 4.42 -1.03
CA TYR A 44 12.15 4.57 -2.47
C TYR A 44 11.45 3.36 -3.07
N VAL A 45 10.62 3.58 -4.09
CA VAL A 45 9.80 2.52 -4.73
C VAL A 45 10.61 1.33 -5.24
N ASP A 46 11.82 1.55 -5.76
CA ASP A 46 12.72 0.48 -6.20
C ASP A 46 13.26 -0.35 -5.04
N ASN A 47 13.64 0.30 -3.94
CA ASN A 47 14.03 -0.43 -2.72
C ASN A 47 12.83 -1.15 -2.11
N ALA A 48 11.62 -0.55 -2.15
CA ALA A 48 10.41 -1.18 -1.64
C ALA A 48 10.10 -2.50 -2.35
N ALA A 49 10.15 -2.52 -3.68
CA ALA A 49 10.00 -3.75 -4.47
C ALA A 49 11.01 -4.82 -4.03
N MET A 50 12.30 -4.46 -3.91
CA MET A 50 13.31 -5.40 -3.42
C MET A 50 13.03 -5.91 -1.99
N GLN A 51 12.55 -5.06 -1.08
CA GLN A 51 12.27 -5.44 0.30
C GLN A 51 11.00 -6.30 0.43
N ILE A 52 9.99 -6.12 -0.43
CA ILE A 52 8.81 -6.98 -0.47
C ILE A 52 9.23 -8.44 -0.71
N ILE A 53 10.17 -8.67 -1.62
CA ILE A 53 10.68 -10.01 -1.89
C ILE A 53 11.60 -10.51 -0.76
N LYS A 54 12.52 -9.65 -0.29
CA LYS A 54 13.59 -10.07 0.63
C LYS A 54 13.14 -10.21 2.08
N ASN A 55 12.31 -9.30 2.58
CA ASN A 55 11.88 -9.26 3.97
C ASN A 55 10.52 -8.55 4.15
N PRO A 56 9.43 -9.13 3.63
CA PRO A 56 8.10 -8.50 3.65
C PRO A 56 7.57 -8.27 5.07
N SER A 57 8.05 -9.04 6.05
CA SER A 57 7.63 -8.96 7.46
C SER A 57 7.93 -7.60 8.13
N THR A 58 8.74 -6.75 7.50
CA THR A 58 9.12 -5.43 8.03
C THR A 58 8.06 -4.35 7.81
N PHE A 59 7.08 -4.60 6.94
CA PHE A 59 6.02 -3.67 6.57
C PHE A 59 4.77 -3.84 7.44
N ASP A 60 4.09 -2.73 7.73
CA ASP A 60 2.76 -2.70 8.36
C ASP A 60 1.74 -2.01 7.46
N VAL A 61 1.87 -0.69 7.30
CA VAL A 61 1.12 0.12 6.33
C VAL A 61 2.10 0.71 5.33
N MET A 62 1.81 0.55 4.04
CA MET A 62 2.56 1.18 2.94
C MET A 62 1.69 2.30 2.36
N LEU A 63 2.16 3.54 2.47
CA LEU A 63 1.50 4.72 1.91
C LEU A 63 2.12 5.03 0.56
N CYS A 64 1.35 4.86 -0.50
CA CYS A 64 1.82 4.98 -1.88
C CYS A 64 1.06 6.07 -2.65
N SER A 65 1.70 6.61 -3.68
CA SER A 65 0.98 7.33 -4.75
C SER A 65 0.14 6.33 -5.57
N ASN A 66 -0.77 6.82 -6.42
CA ASN A 66 -1.63 5.94 -7.24
C ASN A 66 -0.81 4.90 -8.04
N LEU A 67 0.15 5.35 -8.86
CA LEU A 67 0.97 4.46 -9.67
C LEU A 67 1.86 3.52 -8.86
N PHE A 68 2.44 3.98 -7.75
CA PHE A 68 3.28 3.11 -6.91
C PHE A 68 2.44 2.10 -6.12
N GLY A 69 1.22 2.50 -5.74
CA GLY A 69 0.26 1.62 -5.08
C GLY A 69 -0.18 0.49 -6.00
N ASP A 70 -0.51 0.81 -7.24
CA ASP A 70 -0.88 -0.15 -8.29
C ASP A 70 0.20 -1.26 -8.42
N ILE A 71 1.43 -0.87 -8.72
CA ILE A 71 2.57 -1.78 -8.91
C ILE A 71 2.85 -2.63 -7.66
N LEU A 72 2.97 -2.00 -6.49
CA LEU A 72 3.38 -2.71 -5.27
C LEU A 72 2.25 -3.56 -4.70
N SER A 73 0.99 -3.22 -4.95
CA SER A 73 -0.15 -4.03 -4.53
C SER A 73 -0.20 -5.37 -5.26
N ASP A 74 0.11 -5.39 -6.55
CA ASP A 74 0.25 -6.62 -7.34
C ASP A 74 1.46 -7.46 -6.88
N GLU A 75 2.58 -6.81 -6.54
CA GLU A 75 3.76 -7.50 -6.02
C GLU A 75 3.48 -8.17 -4.66
N LEU A 76 2.77 -7.47 -3.77
CA LEU A 76 2.28 -8.03 -2.51
C LEU A 76 1.31 -9.19 -2.73
N ALA A 77 0.42 -9.08 -3.72
CA ALA A 77 -0.51 -10.14 -4.07
C ALA A 77 0.20 -11.40 -4.55
N ALA A 78 1.25 -11.24 -5.37
CA ALA A 78 2.05 -12.33 -5.88
C ALA A 78 2.76 -13.10 -4.74
N ILE A 79 3.37 -12.40 -3.77
CA ILE A 79 4.05 -13.06 -2.65
C ILE A 79 3.09 -13.64 -1.60
N SER A 80 1.83 -13.18 -1.56
CA SER A 80 0.81 -13.75 -0.67
C SER A 80 0.39 -15.16 -1.08
N GLY A 81 0.65 -15.57 -2.31
CA GLY A 81 0.38 -16.92 -2.82
C GLY A 81 -1.10 -17.27 -3.03
N SER A 82 -2.03 -16.35 -2.75
CA SER A 82 -3.48 -16.56 -2.95
C SER A 82 -4.21 -15.26 -3.25
N LEU A 83 -4.23 -14.88 -4.53
CA LEU A 83 -4.94 -13.69 -5.01
C LEU A 83 -6.44 -13.72 -4.65
N GLY A 84 -7.04 -14.91 -4.64
CA GLY A 84 -8.47 -15.09 -4.34
C GLY A 84 -8.88 -14.77 -2.89
N LEU A 85 -7.93 -14.62 -1.97
CA LEU A 85 -8.19 -14.24 -0.58
C LEU A 85 -8.04 -12.73 -0.32
N LEU A 86 -7.56 -11.97 -1.31
CA LEU A 86 -7.27 -10.56 -1.16
C LEU A 86 -8.54 -9.72 -1.37
N CYS A 87 -8.77 -8.79 -0.45
CA CYS A 87 -9.89 -7.87 -0.45
C CYS A 87 -9.40 -6.44 -0.66
N SER A 88 -10.21 -5.60 -1.30
CA SER A 88 -9.95 -4.19 -1.56
C SER A 88 -11.04 -3.29 -0.95
N ALA A 89 -10.65 -2.07 -0.59
CA ALA A 89 -11.56 -1.04 -0.09
C ALA A 89 -11.16 0.35 -0.59
N SER A 90 -12.07 1.01 -1.30
CA SER A 90 -11.95 2.40 -1.74
C SER A 90 -12.83 3.29 -0.85
N LEU A 91 -12.21 4.17 -0.05
CA LEU A 91 -12.88 4.95 0.99
C LEU A 91 -12.84 6.45 0.68
N ASN A 92 -13.88 7.19 1.10
CA ASN A 92 -13.82 8.64 1.20
C ASN A 92 -13.60 9.12 2.65
N ASP A 93 -13.41 10.43 2.82
CA ASP A 93 -13.18 11.10 4.10
C ASP A 93 -14.36 11.04 5.07
N LYS A 94 -15.57 10.78 4.58
CA LYS A 94 -16.80 10.63 5.38
C LYS A 94 -17.05 9.19 5.83
N GLY A 95 -16.13 8.27 5.54
CA GLY A 95 -16.23 6.86 5.92
C GLY A 95 -17.15 6.03 5.03
N PHE A 96 -17.63 6.57 3.90
CA PHE A 96 -18.29 5.77 2.87
C PHE A 96 -17.24 4.97 2.10
N GLY A 97 -17.56 3.71 1.78
CA GLY A 97 -16.63 2.79 1.16
C GLY A 97 -17.26 1.92 0.07
N LEU A 98 -16.49 1.70 -1.00
CA LEU A 98 -16.68 0.64 -1.98
C LEU A 98 -15.76 -0.53 -1.59
N TYR A 99 -16.31 -1.73 -1.49
CA TYR A 99 -15.58 -2.93 -1.10
C TYR A 99 -15.71 -3.99 -2.20
N GLU A 100 -14.58 -4.50 -2.67
CA GLU A 100 -14.51 -5.43 -3.80
C GLU A 100 -13.38 -6.47 -3.60
N PRO A 101 -13.44 -7.64 -4.25
CA PRO A 101 -12.28 -8.54 -4.33
C PRO A 101 -11.09 -7.80 -4.97
N ALA A 102 -9.87 -8.06 -4.51
CA ALA A 102 -8.68 -7.44 -5.12
C ALA A 102 -8.38 -8.04 -6.51
N GLY A 103 -8.77 -9.29 -6.75
CA GLY A 103 -8.64 -9.94 -8.04
C GLY A 103 -9.75 -9.54 -9.03
N GLY A 104 -9.45 -9.67 -10.33
CA GLY A 104 -10.42 -9.50 -11.40
C GLY A 104 -11.40 -10.68 -11.53
N SER A 105 -12.21 -10.66 -12.59
CA SER A 105 -13.36 -11.56 -12.76
C SER A 105 -13.05 -13.02 -13.08
N ALA A 106 -11.77 -13.42 -13.22
CA ALA A 106 -11.31 -14.77 -13.60
C ALA A 106 -12.21 -15.47 -14.65
N PRO A 107 -12.31 -14.93 -15.89
CA PRO A 107 -13.30 -15.37 -16.88
C PRO A 107 -13.17 -16.84 -17.30
N ASP A 108 -11.95 -17.37 -17.25
CA ASP A 108 -11.58 -18.74 -17.58
C ASP A 108 -12.23 -19.78 -16.66
N ILE A 109 -12.50 -19.42 -15.39
CA ILE A 109 -13.11 -20.31 -14.41
C ILE A 109 -14.53 -19.91 -14.01
N ALA A 110 -15.04 -18.78 -14.49
CA ALA A 110 -16.35 -18.24 -14.12
C ALA A 110 -17.54 -19.19 -14.36
N HIS A 111 -17.39 -20.22 -15.21
CA HIS A 111 -18.43 -21.19 -15.55
C HIS A 111 -18.30 -22.53 -14.78
N LEU A 112 -17.26 -22.70 -13.96
CA LEU A 112 -16.90 -23.98 -13.35
C LEU A 112 -17.48 -24.18 -11.94
N ASN A 113 -18.16 -23.17 -11.36
CA ASN A 113 -18.70 -23.17 -9.99
C ASN A 113 -17.65 -23.58 -8.93
N ILE A 114 -16.48 -22.95 -9.00
CA ILE A 114 -15.32 -23.10 -8.11
C ILE A 114 -14.80 -21.74 -7.67
#